data_AF-A0A7X5FS85-F1
#
_entry.id   AF-A0A7X5FS85-F1
#
_cell.length_a   1.000
_cell.length_b   1.000
_cell.length_c   1.000
_cell.angle_alpha   90.00
_cell.angle_beta   90.00
_cell.angle_gamma   90.00
#
_symmetry.space_group_name_H-M   'P 1'
#
loop_
_entity.id
_entity.type
_entity.pdbx_description
1 polymer ?
#
loop_
_entity_poly.entity_id
_entity_poly.type
_entity_poly.pdbx_seq_one_letter_code
_entity_poly.pdbx_strand_id
1 'polypeptide(L)'
;MTLELTQNTELLRRISITGLHLDDAREILRIFPVLTEEKQLHIFETWDTVVASIKLHRDELEQEKKILLVQALEDIESDLEAYNRKQIQKTTKQEMESFQKNI
;
A
#
# COMPACT_ATOMS: atom_id res chain seq x y z
N MET A 1 3.66 -32.12 25.11
CA MET A 1 2.77 -30.93 25.06
C MET A 1 3.58 -29.65 25.30
N THR A 2 4.78 -29.52 24.71
CA THR A 2 5.77 -28.51 25.12
C THR A 2 6.45 -27.78 23.96
N LEU A 3 6.57 -28.38 22.76
CA LEU A 3 7.23 -27.77 21.61
C LEU A 3 6.42 -26.63 20.96
N GLU A 4 5.12 -26.83 20.76
CA GLU A 4 4.25 -25.82 20.14
C GLU A 4 4.16 -24.52 20.97
N LEU A 5 4.09 -24.65 22.30
CA LEU A 5 4.05 -23.52 23.23
C LEU A 5 5.38 -22.72 23.24
N THR A 6 6.52 -23.40 23.09
CA THR A 6 7.84 -22.74 23.04
C THR A 6 8.08 -22.05 21.71
N GLN A 7 7.69 -22.65 20.59
CA GLN A 7 7.80 -22.04 19.26
C GLN A 7 6.94 -20.78 19.14
N ASN A 8 5.71 -20.79 19.67
CA ASN A 8 4.85 -19.60 19.68
C ASN A 8 5.45 -18.47 20.52
N THR A 9 6.09 -18.80 21.64
CA THR A 9 6.73 -17.81 22.53
C THR A 9 7.98 -17.19 21.89
N GLU A 10 8.81 -18.01 21.22
CA GLU A 10 10.01 -17.52 20.53
C GLU A 10 9.67 -16.67 19.31
N LEU A 11 8.64 -17.05 18.54
CA LEU A 11 8.14 -16.23 17.43
C LEU A 11 7.70 -14.85 17.90
N LEU A 12 6.89 -14.79 18.96
CA LEU A 12 6.44 -13.52 19.55
C LEU A 12 7.61 -12.67 20.05
N ARG A 13 8.60 -13.30 20.72
CA ARG A 13 9.81 -12.61 21.17
C ARG A 13 10.55 -11.98 19.99
N ARG A 14 10.79 -12.76 18.93
CA ARG A 14 11.51 -12.28 17.74
C ARG A 14 10.76 -11.17 17.01
N ILE A 15 9.44 -11.27 16.89
CA ILE A 15 8.60 -10.19 16.32
C ILE A 15 8.73 -8.92 17.15
N SER A 16 8.72 -9.02 18.48
CA SER A 16 8.76 -7.84 19.37
C SER A 16 10.05 -7.02 19.26
N ILE A 17 11.17 -7.64 18.88
CA ILE A 17 12.48 -6.99 18.80
C ILE A 17 12.89 -6.60 17.37
N THR A 18 12.19 -7.10 16.35
CA THR A 18 12.59 -6.90 14.94
C THR A 18 12.12 -5.57 14.36
N GLY A 19 11.15 -4.91 14.99
CA GLY A 19 10.60 -3.64 14.48
C GLY A 19 9.94 -3.80 13.11
N LEU A 20 9.23 -4.92 12.90
CA LEU A 20 8.36 -5.11 11.74
C LEU A 20 7.14 -4.20 11.83
N HIS A 21 6.54 -3.87 10.69
CA HIS A 21 5.25 -3.20 10.67
C HIS A 21 4.19 -4.10 11.32
N LEU A 22 3.19 -3.50 11.98
CA LEU A 22 2.17 -4.22 12.75
C LEU A 22 1.41 -5.24 11.90
N ASP A 23 1.05 -4.87 10.67
CA ASP A 23 0.34 -5.76 9.75
C ASP A 23 1.20 -6.93 9.31
N ASP A 24 2.49 -6.71 9.02
CA ASP A 24 3.40 -7.79 8.63
C ASP A 24 3.60 -8.76 9.81
N ALA A 25 3.76 -8.23 11.02
CA ALA A 25 3.83 -9.02 12.25
C ALA A 25 2.55 -9.87 12.47
N ARG A 26 1.37 -9.30 12.22
CA ARG A 26 0.08 -10.01 12.32
C ARG A 26 0.00 -11.14 11.29
N GLU A 27 0.41 -10.88 10.05
CA GLU A 27 0.39 -11.89 8.99
C GLU A 27 1.37 -13.03 9.27
N ILE A 28 2.56 -12.74 9.79
CA ILE A 28 3.50 -13.79 10.23
C ILE A 28 2.85 -14.65 11.30
N LEU A 29 2.23 -14.06 12.32
CA LEU A 29 1.54 -14.82 13.38
C LEU A 29 0.39 -15.68 12.85
N ARG A 30 -0.26 -15.26 11.77
CA ARG A 30 -1.35 -16.00 11.12
C ARG A 30 -0.83 -17.17 10.27
N ILE A 31 0.26 -16.96 9.54
CA ILE A 31 0.80 -17.92 8.57
C ILE A 31 1.71 -18.95 9.24
N PHE A 32 2.52 -18.53 10.22
CA PHE A 32 3.54 -19.40 10.82
C PHE A 32 3.00 -20.73 11.37
N PRO A 33 1.86 -20.78 12.09
CA PRO A 33 1.33 -22.02 12.64
C PRO A 33 0.84 -23.02 11.60
N VAL A 34 0.52 -22.58 10.37
CA VAL A 34 0.06 -23.48 9.30
C VAL A 34 1.19 -24.00 8.40
N LEU A 35 2.43 -23.56 8.66
CA LEU A 35 3.61 -24.08 7.98
C LEU A 35 4.01 -25.45 8.53
N THR A 36 4.71 -26.24 7.70
CA THR A 36 5.34 -27.47 8.16
C THR A 36 6.45 -27.16 9.17
N GLU A 37 6.72 -28.08 10.10
CA GLU A 37 7.77 -27.91 11.12
C GLU A 37 9.14 -27.59 10.48
N GLU A 38 9.48 -28.25 9.37
CA GLU A 38 10.70 -27.99 8.59
C GLU A 38 10.79 -26.52 8.15
N LYS A 39 9.69 -25.95 7.63
CA LYS A 39 9.65 -24.56 7.20
C LYS A 39 9.71 -23.59 8.38
N GLN A 40 9.04 -23.90 9.49
CA GLN A 40 9.11 -23.11 10.71
C GLN A 40 10.55 -23.03 11.25
N LEU A 41 11.23 -24.18 11.29
CA LEU A 41 12.62 -24.27 11.70
C LEU A 41 13.52 -23.45 10.75
N HIS A 42 13.36 -23.63 9.44
CA HIS A 42 14.13 -22.88 8.45
C HIS A 42 13.93 -21.36 8.59
N ILE A 43 12.71 -20.89 8.85
CA ILE A 43 12.43 -19.47 9.11
C ILE A 43 13.13 -19.00 10.37
N PHE A 44 13.19 -19.81 11.44
CA PHE A 44 13.95 -19.44 12.63
C PHE A 44 15.46 -19.39 12.39
N GLU A 45 16.00 -20.28 11.56
CA GLU A 45 17.42 -20.28 11.18
C GLU A 45 17.80 -19.09 10.30
N THR A 46 16.88 -18.64 9.45
CA THR A 46 17.08 -17.54 8.48
C THR A 46 16.38 -16.25 8.87
N TRP A 47 16.00 -16.12 10.14
CA TRP A 47 15.09 -15.09 10.63
C TRP A 47 15.49 -13.67 10.25
N ASP A 48 16.76 -13.30 10.43
CA ASP A 48 17.24 -11.96 10.12
C ASP A 48 17.14 -11.64 8.63
N THR A 49 17.40 -12.64 7.77
CA THR A 49 17.24 -12.51 6.32
C THR A 49 15.77 -12.38 5.93
N VAL A 50 14.87 -13.18 6.54
CA VAL A 50 13.42 -13.08 6.32
C VAL A 50 12.92 -11.70 6.70
N VAL A 51 13.30 -11.19 7.88
CA VAL A 51 12.90 -9.86 8.36
C VAL A 51 13.44 -8.75 7.45
N ALA A 52 14.71 -8.83 7.05
CA ALA A 52 15.30 -7.86 6.12
C ALA A 52 14.55 -7.83 4.78
N SER A 53 14.20 -9.01 4.26
CA SER A 53 13.42 -9.13 3.03
C SER A 53 12.02 -8.52 3.18
N ILE A 54 11.31 -8.80 4.28
CA ILE A 54 9.98 -8.22 4.53
C ILE A 54 10.06 -6.68 4.59
N LYS A 55 11.05 -6.13 5.30
CA LYS A 55 11.24 -4.66 5.38
C LYS A 55 11.55 -4.04 4.03
N LEU A 56 12.41 -4.67 3.24
CA LEU A 56 12.73 -4.19 1.89
C LEU A 56 11.48 -4.11 1.02
N HIS A 57 10.68 -5.18 0.95
CA HIS A 57 9.45 -5.18 0.17
C HIS A 57 8.42 -4.16 0.70
N ARG A 58 8.38 -3.94 2.02
CA ARG A 58 7.53 -2.89 2.62
C ARG A 58 7.93 -1.50 2.13
N ASP A 59 9.22 -1.20 2.10
CA ASP A 59 9.75 0.08 1.63
C ASP A 59 9.47 0.27 0.13
N GLU A 60 9.62 -0.79 -0.68
CA GLU A 60 9.28 -0.79 -2.11
C GLU A 60 7.78 -0.50 -2.33
N LEU A 61 6.89 -1.15 -1.57
CA LEU A 61 5.45 -0.92 -1.64
C LEU A 61 5.07 0.52 -1.24
N GLU A 62 5.69 1.07 -0.20
CA GLU A 62 5.44 2.46 0.21
C GLU A 62 5.98 3.46 -0.83
N GLN A 63 7.06 3.13 -1.54
CA GLN A 63 7.55 3.93 -2.66
C GLN A 63 6.58 3.90 -3.84
N GLU A 64 6.11 2.71 -4.24
CA GLU A 64 5.15 2.55 -5.33
C GLU A 64 3.83 3.27 -5.02
N LYS A 65 3.33 3.15 -3.79
CA LYS A 65 2.14 3.86 -3.32
C LYS A 65 2.26 5.38 -3.45
N LYS A 66 3.44 5.94 -3.17
CA LYS A 66 3.69 7.38 -3.35
C LYS A 66 3.62 7.79 -4.82
N ILE A 67 4.19 6.98 -5.72
CA ILE A 67 4.14 7.23 -7.16
C ILE A 67 2.69 7.22 -7.65
N LEU A 68 1.92 6.20 -7.27
CA LEU A 68 0.51 6.07 -7.64
C LEU A 68 -0.33 7.23 -7.09
N LEU A 69 -0.03 7.71 -5.87
CA LEU A 69 -0.72 8.87 -5.31
C LEU A 69 -0.45 10.14 -6.11
N VAL A 70 0.80 10.38 -6.51
CA VAL A 70 1.16 11.53 -7.36
C VAL A 70 0.43 11.46 -8.69
N GLN A 71 0.45 10.30 -9.36
CA GLN A 71 -0.26 10.10 -10.61
C GLN A 71 -1.76 10.36 -10.49
N ALA A 72 -2.40 9.84 -9.42
CA ALA A 72 -3.81 10.07 -9.19
C ALA A 72 -4.14 11.56 -8.97
N LEU A 73 -3.25 12.32 -8.33
CA LEU A 73 -3.42 13.77 -8.17
C LEU A 73 -3.28 14.52 -9.50
N GLU A 74 -2.28 14.16 -10.32
CA GLU A 74 -2.09 14.72 -11.66
C GLU A 74 -3.31 14.44 -12.57
N ASP A 75 -3.88 13.24 -12.50
CA ASP A 75 -5.09 12.86 -13.23
C ASP A 75 -6.29 13.72 -12.79
N ILE A 76 -6.47 13.92 -11.48
CA ILE A 76 -7.54 14.78 -10.94
C ILE A 76 -7.37 16.23 -11.42
N GLU A 77 -6.15 16.76 -11.41
CA GLU A 77 -5.87 18.12 -11.89
C GLU A 77 -6.20 18.26 -13.37
N SER A 78 -5.78 17.31 -14.20
CA SER A 78 -6.09 17.27 -15.63
C SER A 78 -7.60 17.22 -15.90
N ASP A 79 -8.33 16.41 -15.13
CA ASP A 79 -9.79 16.32 -15.22
C ASP A 79 -10.48 17.65 -14.86
N LEU A 80 -10.00 18.33 -13.81
CA LEU A 80 -10.50 19.64 -13.40
C LEU A 80 -10.24 20.70 -14.47
N GLU A 81 -9.05 20.71 -15.07
CA GLU A 81 -8.75 21.63 -16.18
C GLU A 81 -9.64 21.37 -17.39
N ALA A 82 -9.84 20.11 -17.76
CA ALA A 82 -10.70 19.73 -18.87
C ALA A 82 -12.16 20.14 -18.61
N TYR A 83 -12.64 19.96 -17.39
CA TYR A 83 -13.96 20.43 -16.96
C TYR A 83 -14.07 21.95 -17.09
N ASN A 84 -13.10 22.71 -16.57
CA ASN A 84 -13.08 24.16 -16.66
C ASN A 84 -13.07 24.65 -18.12
N ARG A 85 -12.24 24.06 -18.98
CA ARG A 85 -12.22 24.36 -20.43
C ARG A 85 -13.59 24.14 -21.07
N LYS A 86 -14.26 23.03 -20.76
CA LYS A 86 -15.62 22.74 -21.27
C LYS A 86 -16.67 23.74 -20.77
N GLN A 87 -16.61 24.15 -19.50
CA GLN A 87 -17.53 25.14 -18.95
C GLN A 87 -17.35 26.50 -19.62
N ILE A 88 -16.11 26.97 -19.76
CA ILE A 88 -15.81 28.24 -20.45
C ILE A 88 -16.36 28.21 -21.89
N GLN A 89 -16.08 27.15 -22.65
CA GLN A 89 -16.58 27.02 -24.02
C GLN A 89 -18.12 27.05 -24.09
N LYS A 90 -18.79 26.38 -23.14
CA LYS A 90 -20.25 26.38 -23.04
C LYS A 90 -20.79 27.78 -22.77
N THR A 91 -20.20 28.50 -21.82
CA THR A 91 -20.60 29.87 -21.48
C THR A 91 -20.38 30.82 -22.66
N THR A 92 -19.19 30.80 -23.27
CA THR A 92 -18.89 31.64 -24.45
C THR A 92 -19.85 31.37 -25.60
N LYS A 93 -20.20 30.10 -25.86
CA LYS A 93 -21.17 29.76 -26.89
C LYS A 93 -22.57 30.33 -26.59
N GLN A 94 -23.03 30.21 -25.35
CA GLN A 94 -24.33 30.76 -24.93
C GLN A 94 -24.38 32.29 -25.04
N GLU A 95 -23.30 32.98 -24.67
CA GLU A 95 -23.18 34.43 -24.79
C GLU A 95 -23.22 34.86 -26.26
N MET A 96 -22.49 34.19 -27.16
CA MET A 96 -22.50 34.49 -28.60
C MET A 96 -23.89 34.27 -29.24
N GLU A 97 -24.57 33.18 -28.89
CA GLU A 97 -25.94 32.90 -29.36
C GLU A 97 -26.94 33.96 -28.86
N SER A 98 -26.77 34.44 -27.63
CA SER A 98 -27.61 35.51 -27.08
C SER A 98 -27.37 36.86 -27.78
N PHE A 99 -26.12 37.16 -28.15
CA PHE A 99 -25.76 38.38 -28.84
C PHE A 99 -26.35 38.42 -30.27
N GLN A 100 -26.33 37.30 -30.99
CA GLN A 100 -26.93 37.18 -32.32
C GLN A 100 -28.46 37.29 -32.34
N LYS A 101 -29.15 36.91 -31.26
CA LYS A 101 -30.60 37.04 -31.15
C LYS A 101 -31.10 38.46 -30.87
N ASN A 102 -30.22 39.32 -30.36
CA ASN A 102 -30.54 40.69 -29.94
C ASN A 102 -30.11 41.75 -30.98
N ILE A 103 -29.67 41.31 -32.17
CA ILE A 103 -29.38 42.13 -33.35
C ILE A 103 -30.45 41.80 -34.41
#